data_AF-A0A2N3C0T9-F1
#
_entry.id   AF-A0A2N3C0T9-F1
#
_cell.length_a   1.000
_cell.length_b   1.000
_cell.length_c   1.000
_cell.angle_alpha   90.00
_cell.angle_beta   90.00
_cell.angle_gamma   90.00
#
_symmetry.space_group_name_H-M   'P 1'
#
loop_
_entity.id
_entity.type
_entity.pdbx_description
1 polymer ?
#
loop_
_entity_poly.entity_id
_entity_poly.type
_entity_poly.pdbx_seq_one_letter_code
_entity_poly.pdbx_strand_id
1 'polypeptide(L)'
;MVHRTATIRKATPGCGAEVLGVDLANPSNSDMETIRAAYRDYGVIFFRDQKLTPEQHIAFARRWGGIDINKFFPANGQYPEIAEVRKEKEQKVNIGGGWHTDHSYDREPAMGSILVARELPDAGGDTLFSSMYAAYDALSDGLKKTLEGMRAVHSNAHVFGAAGAYKSSDQASGFKGENLVGEA
;
A
#
# COMPACT_ATOMS: atom_id res chain seq x y z
N MET A 1 -31.36 10.82 1.25
CA MET A 1 -30.04 10.82 0.60
C MET A 1 -30.17 10.05 -0.70
N VAL A 2 -29.75 10.61 -1.83
CA VAL A 2 -29.74 9.89 -3.11
C VAL A 2 -28.56 8.92 -3.06
N HIS A 3 -28.82 7.62 -2.94
CA HIS A 3 -27.78 6.61 -3.13
C HIS A 3 -27.33 6.67 -4.58
N ARG A 4 -26.16 7.28 -4.82
CA ARG A 4 -25.48 7.19 -6.11
C ARG A 4 -24.71 5.88 -6.11
N THR A 5 -24.98 5.02 -7.08
CA THR A 5 -24.21 3.80 -7.29
C THR A 5 -22.76 4.17 -7.55
N ALA A 6 -21.84 3.43 -6.94
CA ALA A 6 -20.41 3.52 -7.21
C ALA A 6 -20.13 3.39 -8.72
N THR A 7 -19.26 4.25 -9.25
CA THR A 7 -18.85 4.20 -10.67
C THR A 7 -17.33 4.16 -10.78
N ILE A 8 -16.81 3.54 -11.84
CA ILE A 8 -15.37 3.32 -12.04
C ILE A 8 -14.88 4.16 -13.22
N ARG A 9 -13.81 4.93 -12.99
CA ARG A 9 -13.08 5.67 -14.03
C ARG A 9 -11.64 5.16 -14.10
N LYS A 10 -11.21 4.62 -15.24
CA LYS A 10 -9.83 4.14 -15.41
C LYS A 10 -8.83 5.30 -15.24
N ALA A 11 -7.75 5.07 -14.51
CA ALA A 11 -6.68 6.06 -14.34
C ALA A 11 -5.72 6.01 -15.53
N THR A 12 -5.24 4.81 -15.86
CA THR A 12 -4.38 4.56 -17.04
C THR A 12 -4.77 3.24 -17.73
N PRO A 13 -4.32 2.99 -18.98
CA PRO A 13 -4.44 1.67 -19.58
C PRO A 13 -3.63 0.64 -18.80
N GLY A 14 -4.30 -0.32 -18.15
CA GLY A 14 -3.67 -1.50 -17.53
C GLY A 14 -3.18 -1.32 -16.09
N CYS A 15 -3.28 -0.13 -15.49
CA CYS A 15 -2.98 0.07 -14.06
C CYS A 15 -3.85 1.17 -13.46
N GLY A 16 -4.67 0.80 -12.49
CA GLY A 16 -5.37 1.75 -11.62
C GLY A 16 -6.71 2.27 -12.12
N ALA A 17 -7.59 2.56 -11.17
CA ALA A 17 -8.87 3.22 -11.41
C ALA A 17 -9.31 4.10 -10.24
N GLU A 18 -10.10 5.14 -10.51
CA GLU A 18 -10.80 5.91 -9.50
C GLU A 18 -12.21 5.36 -9.30
N VAL A 19 -12.63 5.20 -8.05
CA VAL A 19 -13.99 4.79 -7.67
C VAL A 19 -14.73 6.01 -7.13
N LEU A 20 -15.83 6.36 -7.79
CA LEU A 20 -16.56 7.61 -7.57
C LEU A 20 -17.92 7.33 -6.93
N GLY A 21 -18.42 8.30 -6.17
CA GLY A 21 -19.77 8.26 -5.59
C GLY A 21 -19.91 7.41 -4.34
N VAL A 22 -18.80 7.04 -3.70
CA VAL A 22 -18.78 6.25 -2.46
C VAL A 22 -18.32 7.09 -1.27
N ASP A 23 -18.88 6.78 -0.11
CA ASP A 23 -18.42 7.26 1.20
C ASP A 23 -17.78 6.10 1.96
N LEU A 24 -16.46 6.15 2.11
CA LEU A 24 -15.70 5.09 2.79
C LEU A 24 -15.89 5.09 4.32
N ALA A 25 -16.47 6.15 4.89
CA ALA A 25 -16.78 6.17 6.32
C ALA A 25 -17.89 5.18 6.68
N ASN A 26 -18.81 4.92 5.75
CA ASN A 26 -19.91 3.99 5.93
C ASN A 26 -20.40 3.38 4.60
N PRO A 27 -19.56 2.58 3.90
CA PRO A 27 -19.93 2.04 2.60
C PRO A 27 -20.95 0.92 2.77
N SER A 28 -21.97 0.94 1.92
CA SER A 28 -22.96 -0.13 1.85
C SER A 28 -22.29 -1.45 1.40
N ASN A 29 -23.01 -2.57 1.50
CA ASN A 29 -22.51 -3.84 0.99
C ASN A 29 -22.30 -3.80 -0.54
N SER A 30 -23.20 -3.14 -1.27
CA SER A 30 -23.09 -2.96 -2.72
C SER A 30 -21.89 -2.08 -3.11
N ASP A 31 -21.60 -1.04 -2.32
CA ASP A 31 -20.37 -0.25 -2.51
C ASP A 31 -19.13 -1.12 -2.32
N MET A 32 -19.09 -1.93 -1.26
CA MET A 32 -17.97 -2.85 -1.03
C MET A 32 -17.80 -3.90 -2.12
N GLU A 33 -18.88 -4.43 -2.70
CA GLU A 33 -18.81 -5.33 -3.85
C GLU A 33 -18.18 -4.63 -5.06
N THR A 34 -18.61 -3.40 -5.35
CA THR A 34 -18.04 -2.61 -6.45
C THR A 34 -16.57 -2.29 -6.21
N ILE A 35 -16.21 -1.91 -4.97
CA ILE A 35 -14.84 -1.61 -4.56
C ILE A 35 -13.93 -2.82 -4.71
N ARG A 36 -14.35 -4.01 -4.24
CA ARG A 36 -13.56 -5.24 -4.37
C ARG A 36 -13.41 -5.67 -5.83
N ALA A 37 -14.46 -5.51 -6.63
CA ALA A 37 -14.39 -5.78 -8.07
C ALA A 37 -13.38 -4.85 -8.76
N ALA A 38 -13.44 -3.55 -8.45
CA ALA A 38 -12.49 -2.58 -8.98
C ALA A 38 -11.05 -2.90 -8.56
N TYR A 39 -10.81 -3.21 -7.29
CA TYR A 39 -9.47 -3.56 -6.81
C TYR A 39 -8.90 -4.79 -7.51
N ARG A 40 -9.71 -5.85 -7.66
CA ARG A 40 -9.31 -7.06 -8.39
C ARG A 40 -8.95 -6.77 -9.84
N ASP A 41 -9.76 -5.96 -10.54
CA ASP A 41 -9.60 -5.76 -11.98
C ASP A 41 -8.52 -4.72 -12.33
N TYR A 42 -8.21 -3.79 -11.43
CA TYR A 42 -7.31 -2.66 -11.68
C TYR A 42 -6.05 -2.63 -10.81
N GLY A 43 -5.95 -3.48 -9.79
CA GLY A 43 -4.81 -3.65 -8.88
C GLY A 43 -4.60 -2.52 -7.87
N VAL A 44 -4.83 -1.27 -8.26
CA VAL A 44 -4.81 -0.09 -7.39
C VAL A 44 -6.07 0.73 -7.63
N ILE A 45 -6.69 1.25 -6.57
CA ILE A 45 -7.88 2.09 -6.71
C ILE A 45 -7.80 3.33 -5.84
N PHE A 46 -8.35 4.43 -6.34
CA PHE A 46 -8.29 5.73 -5.69
C PHE A 46 -9.69 6.24 -5.37
N PHE A 47 -9.80 6.91 -4.22
CA PHE A 47 -11.03 7.55 -3.76
C PHE A 47 -10.72 9.01 -3.45
N ARG A 48 -11.40 9.93 -4.14
CA ARG A 48 -11.22 11.37 -3.90
C ARG A 48 -12.12 11.85 -2.77
N ASP A 49 -11.69 12.93 -2.12
CA ASP A 49 -12.47 13.70 -1.16
C ASP A 49 -12.98 12.90 0.06
N GLN A 50 -12.25 11.86 0.46
CA GLN A 50 -12.57 11.06 1.64
C GLN A 50 -12.04 11.71 2.92
N LYS A 51 -12.92 11.88 3.92
CA LYS A 51 -12.56 12.40 5.24
C LYS A 51 -12.83 11.34 6.29
N LEU A 52 -11.83 10.49 6.54
CA LEU A 52 -11.94 9.38 7.51
C LEU A 52 -11.28 9.73 8.83
N THR A 53 -11.99 9.52 9.95
CA THR A 53 -11.34 9.39 11.25
C THR A 53 -10.47 8.13 11.30
N PRO A 54 -9.51 8.01 12.23
CA PRO A 54 -8.76 6.77 12.44
C PRO A 54 -9.65 5.54 12.61
N GLU A 55 -10.75 5.66 13.38
CA GLU A 55 -11.71 4.58 13.60
C GLU A 55 -12.42 4.18 12.32
N GLN A 56 -12.82 5.13 11.49
CA GLN A 56 -13.46 4.87 10.21
C GLN A 56 -12.49 4.22 9.22
N HIS A 57 -11.22 4.64 9.21
CA HIS A 57 -10.16 4.01 8.41
C HIS A 57 -9.96 2.55 8.82
N ILE A 58 -9.87 2.27 10.12
CA ILE A 58 -9.78 0.91 10.66
C ILE A 58 -11.04 0.10 10.33
N ALA A 59 -12.23 0.67 10.52
CA ALA A 59 -13.49 0.01 10.24
C ALA A 59 -13.60 -0.37 8.75
N PHE A 60 -13.18 0.53 7.86
CA PHE A 60 -13.11 0.24 6.42
C PHE A 60 -12.12 -0.88 6.11
N ALA A 61 -10.92 -0.86 6.69
CA ALA A 61 -9.92 -1.92 6.53
C ALA A 61 -10.47 -3.30 6.97
N ARG A 62 -11.21 -3.36 8.08
CA ARG A 62 -11.86 -4.59 8.57
C ARG A 62 -12.93 -5.15 7.64
N ARG A 63 -13.44 -4.37 6.66
CA ARG A 63 -14.34 -4.88 5.62
C ARG A 63 -13.61 -5.74 4.58
N TRP A 64 -12.28 -5.73 4.56
CA TRP A 64 -11.45 -6.56 3.69
C TRP A 64 -10.97 -7.84 4.36
N GLY A 65 -10.60 -7.76 5.65
CA GLY A 65 -10.10 -8.89 6.43
C GLY A 65 -9.47 -8.45 7.76
N GLY A 66 -8.59 -9.29 8.31
CA GLY A 66 -7.73 -8.90 9.44
C GLY A 66 -6.76 -7.78 9.05
N ILE A 67 -6.26 -7.05 10.05
CA ILE A 67 -5.25 -6.00 9.85
C ILE A 67 -3.90 -6.55 10.31
N ASP A 68 -2.92 -6.52 9.42
CA ASP A 68 -1.53 -6.77 9.76
C ASP A 68 -0.92 -5.52 10.43
N ILE A 69 -0.37 -5.71 11.63
CA ILE A 69 0.17 -4.60 12.43
C ILE A 69 1.61 -4.37 12.02
N ASN A 70 1.89 -3.19 11.47
CA ASN A 70 3.21 -2.90 10.94
C ASN A 70 4.32 -2.97 12.01
N LYS A 71 5.32 -3.79 11.73
CA LYS A 71 6.47 -4.09 12.59
C LYS A 71 7.51 -2.96 12.63
N PHE A 72 7.60 -2.14 11.58
CA PHE A 72 8.71 -1.19 11.36
C PHE A 72 8.29 0.28 11.46
N PHE A 73 7.05 0.61 11.14
CA PHE A 73 6.55 1.97 11.12
C PHE A 73 5.91 2.34 12.48
N PRO A 74 6.00 3.62 12.89
CA PRO A 74 5.34 4.08 14.11
C PRO A 74 3.82 3.99 13.96
N ALA A 75 3.14 3.73 15.07
CA ALA A 75 1.69 3.76 15.11
C ALA A 75 1.17 5.20 15.08
N ASN A 76 -0.05 5.41 14.60
CA ASN A 76 -0.73 6.68 14.68
C ASN A 76 -1.31 6.88 16.09
N GLY A 77 -0.52 7.47 17.00
CA GLY A 77 -0.93 7.74 18.37
C GLY A 77 -1.43 6.49 19.09
N GLN A 78 -2.71 6.48 19.47
CA GLN A 78 -3.37 5.37 20.17
C GLN A 78 -3.90 4.26 19.25
N TYR A 79 -3.70 4.36 17.94
CA TYR A 79 -4.24 3.43 16.94
C TYR A 79 -3.10 2.54 16.37
N PRO A 80 -2.76 1.41 17.01
CA PRO A 80 -1.67 0.55 16.58
C PRO A 80 -1.91 -0.09 15.20
N GLU A 81 -3.17 -0.19 14.75
CA GLU A 81 -3.54 -0.70 13.43
C GLU A 81 -3.19 0.24 12.27
N ILE A 82 -2.82 1.49 12.56
CA ILE A 82 -2.46 2.47 11.53
C ILE A 82 -0.97 2.79 11.65
N ALA A 83 -0.21 2.41 10.62
CA ALA A 83 1.17 2.82 10.44
C ALA A 83 1.25 4.24 9.88
N GLU A 84 2.08 5.10 10.46
CA GLU A 84 2.33 6.44 9.91
C GLU A 84 3.48 6.43 8.90
N VAL A 85 3.18 6.81 7.66
CA VAL A 85 4.20 7.19 6.67
C VAL A 85 4.36 8.70 6.73
N ARG A 86 5.35 9.16 7.49
CA ARG A 86 5.60 10.58 7.75
C ARG A 86 6.98 10.96 7.26
N LYS A 87 7.07 12.10 6.58
CA LYS A 87 8.33 12.71 6.18
C LYS A 87 8.33 14.18 6.58
N GLU A 88 9.21 14.53 7.50
CA GLU A 88 9.39 15.91 7.94
C GLU A 88 10.13 16.75 6.89
N LYS A 89 9.99 18.07 7.02
CA LYS A 89 10.53 19.05 6.07
C LYS A 89 12.05 18.95 5.93
N GLU A 90 12.77 18.72 7.01
CA GLU A 90 14.23 18.68 7.06
C GLU A 90 14.80 17.34 6.55
N GLN A 91 13.98 16.30 6.47
CA GLN A 91 14.38 15.00 5.95
C GLN A 91 14.54 15.05 4.42
N LYS A 92 15.55 14.39 3.91
CA LYS A 92 15.94 14.34 2.49
C LYS A 92 15.60 13.00 1.86
N VAL A 93 15.68 11.91 2.63
CA VAL A 93 15.31 10.59 2.13
C VAL A 93 13.80 10.40 2.25
N ASN A 94 13.18 9.94 1.17
CA ASN A 94 11.78 9.52 1.18
C ASN A 94 11.65 8.06 1.58
N ILE A 95 10.52 7.74 2.21
CA ILE A 95 10.16 6.37 2.55
C ILE A 95 9.54 5.71 1.31
N GLY A 96 10.00 4.51 0.98
CA GLY A 96 9.47 3.73 -0.15
C GLY A 96 9.98 4.19 -1.53
N GLY A 97 11.14 4.86 -1.60
CA GLY A 97 11.65 5.44 -2.85
C GLY A 97 12.13 4.45 -3.92
N GLY A 98 12.33 3.18 -3.57
CA GLY A 98 12.61 2.11 -4.54
C GLY A 98 11.34 1.37 -4.96
N TRP A 99 11.31 0.78 -6.16
CA TRP A 99 10.21 -0.10 -6.56
C TRP A 99 10.16 -1.32 -5.64
N HIS A 100 9.00 -1.54 -5.01
CA HIS A 100 8.79 -2.63 -4.07
C HIS A 100 7.31 -3.03 -4.01
N THR A 101 7.04 -4.15 -3.32
CA THR A 101 5.72 -4.49 -2.80
C THR A 101 5.85 -4.76 -1.31
N ASP A 102 4.91 -4.24 -0.55
CA ASP A 102 4.90 -4.30 0.91
C ASP A 102 4.91 -5.75 1.40
N HIS A 103 5.65 -6.01 2.49
CA HIS A 103 5.59 -7.28 3.23
C HIS A 103 5.90 -8.56 2.42
N SER A 104 6.53 -8.46 1.23
CA SER A 104 6.89 -9.66 0.43
C SER A 104 7.89 -10.62 1.12
N TYR A 105 8.49 -10.18 2.23
CA TYR A 105 9.37 -11.00 3.06
C TYR A 105 8.62 -11.79 4.13
N ASP A 106 7.35 -11.48 4.44
CA ASP A 106 6.58 -12.26 5.40
C ASP A 106 6.15 -13.61 4.78
N ARG A 107 5.97 -14.63 5.62
CA ARG A 107 5.47 -15.93 5.17
C ARG A 107 4.10 -15.85 4.48
N GLU A 108 3.24 -15.00 4.99
CA GLU A 108 1.92 -14.69 4.44
C GLU A 108 1.86 -13.18 4.17
N PRO A 109 2.31 -12.73 2.98
CA PRO A 109 2.32 -11.30 2.66
C PRO A 109 0.94 -10.66 2.72
N ALA A 110 0.90 -9.39 3.12
CA ALA A 110 -0.33 -8.62 3.13
C ALA A 110 -1.01 -8.60 1.75
N MET A 111 -2.33 -8.73 1.73
CA MET A 111 -3.13 -8.65 0.50
C MET A 111 -3.02 -7.28 -0.19
N GLY A 112 -2.84 -6.22 0.59
CA GLY A 112 -2.69 -4.86 0.10
C GLY A 112 -2.73 -3.82 1.23
N SER A 113 -2.51 -2.56 0.85
CA SER A 113 -2.42 -1.42 1.76
C SER A 113 -3.56 -0.42 1.51
N ILE A 114 -4.10 0.18 2.58
CA ILE A 114 -5.09 1.28 2.50
C ILE A 114 -4.40 2.55 3.00
N LEU A 115 -3.99 3.40 2.06
CA LEU A 115 -3.29 4.65 2.35
C LEU A 115 -4.25 5.84 2.33
N VAL A 116 -4.23 6.66 3.38
CA VAL A 116 -5.01 7.90 3.47
C VAL A 116 -4.06 9.09 3.58
N ALA A 117 -4.14 10.00 2.61
CA ALA A 117 -3.41 11.25 2.66
C ALA A 117 -3.94 12.14 3.79
N ARG A 118 -3.03 12.65 4.64
CA ARG A 118 -3.36 13.54 5.77
C ARG A 118 -2.83 14.95 5.54
N GLU A 119 -1.53 15.05 5.32
CA GLU A 119 -0.83 16.29 4.99
C GLU A 119 -0.02 16.02 3.74
N LEU A 120 -0.18 16.86 2.73
CA LEU A 120 0.50 16.75 1.44
C LEU A 120 1.20 18.09 1.13
N PRO A 121 2.35 18.06 0.43
CA PRO A 121 2.93 19.28 -0.11
C PRO A 121 2.05 19.84 -1.24
N ASP A 122 2.20 21.13 -1.54
CA ASP A 122 1.46 21.78 -2.65
C ASP A 122 1.79 21.16 -4.03
N ALA A 123 2.98 20.59 -4.18
CA ALA A 123 3.43 19.87 -5.37
C ALA A 123 4.48 18.80 -5.03
N GLY A 124 4.52 17.74 -5.85
CA GLY A 124 5.41 16.59 -5.65
C GLY A 124 4.86 15.58 -4.62
N GLY A 125 5.59 14.48 -4.43
CA GLY A 125 5.15 13.40 -3.52
C GLY A 125 4.24 12.35 -4.18
N ASP A 126 4.17 12.33 -5.51
CA ASP A 126 3.43 11.32 -6.25
C ASP A 126 3.92 9.90 -5.91
N THR A 127 2.98 8.96 -5.82
CA THR A 127 3.28 7.53 -5.70
C THR A 127 3.02 6.85 -7.04
N LEU A 128 4.05 6.19 -7.57
CA LEU A 128 3.94 5.44 -8.81
C LEU A 128 3.57 3.98 -8.53
N PHE A 129 2.72 3.41 -9.38
CA PHE A 129 2.31 2.01 -9.31
C PHE A 129 2.63 1.31 -10.64
N SER A 130 2.87 0.00 -10.57
CA SER A 130 3.10 -0.85 -11.73
C SER A 130 2.28 -2.12 -11.64
N SER A 131 1.74 -2.58 -12.77
CA SER A 131 0.99 -3.84 -12.86
C SER A 131 1.94 -5.00 -13.13
N MET A 132 2.15 -5.86 -12.14
CA MET A 132 2.98 -7.06 -12.32
C MET A 132 2.33 -8.11 -13.23
N TYR A 133 1.00 -8.08 -13.37
CA TYR A 133 0.31 -8.88 -14.39
C TYR A 133 0.71 -8.43 -15.79
N ALA A 134 0.60 -7.13 -16.08
CA ALA A 134 0.97 -6.58 -17.38
C ALA A 134 2.47 -6.77 -17.67
N ALA A 135 3.33 -6.61 -16.66
CA ALA A 135 4.76 -6.84 -16.78
C ALA A 135 5.07 -8.31 -17.15
N TYR A 136 4.40 -9.27 -16.49
CA TYR A 136 4.54 -10.69 -16.81
C TYR A 136 4.00 -11.02 -18.20
N ASP A 137 2.83 -10.51 -18.56
CA ASP A 137 2.21 -10.75 -19.87
C ASP A 137 3.06 -10.26 -21.03
N ALA A 138 3.79 -9.16 -20.85
CA ALA A 138 4.69 -8.58 -21.84
C ALA A 138 6.00 -9.38 -22.03
N LEU A 139 6.32 -10.35 -21.16
CA LEU A 139 7.50 -11.21 -21.36
C LEU A 139 7.30 -12.14 -22.56
N SER A 140 8.39 -12.44 -23.27
CA SER A 140 8.39 -13.49 -24.29
C SER A 140 8.04 -14.85 -23.68
N ASP A 141 7.42 -15.74 -24.44
CA ASP A 141 7.04 -17.09 -23.98
C ASP A 141 8.25 -17.90 -23.50
N GLY A 142 9.42 -17.73 -24.13
CA GLY A 142 10.66 -18.38 -23.70
C GLY A 142 11.13 -17.91 -22.32
N LEU A 143 10.99 -16.61 -22.02
CA LEU A 143 11.34 -16.07 -20.71
C LEU A 143 10.31 -16.48 -19.65
N LYS A 144 9.00 -16.46 -19.96
CA LYS A 144 7.96 -17.00 -19.08
C LYS A 144 8.27 -18.45 -18.67
N LYS A 145 8.56 -19.30 -19.65
CA LYS A 145 8.94 -20.71 -19.43
C LYS A 145 10.21 -20.87 -18.58
N THR A 146 11.18 -19.96 -18.75
CA THR A 146 12.41 -19.97 -17.95
C THR A 146 12.13 -19.66 -16.48
N LEU A 147 11.21 -18.72 -16.21
CA LEU A 147 10.93 -18.20 -14.87
C LEU A 147 9.89 -19.03 -14.08
N GLU A 148 9.00 -19.77 -14.73
CA GLU A 148 7.82 -20.42 -14.12
C GLU A 148 8.14 -21.33 -12.92
N GLY A 149 9.29 -22.01 -12.93
CA GLY A 149 9.73 -22.89 -11.83
C GLY A 149 10.67 -22.23 -10.81
N MET A 150 11.03 -20.96 -11.02
CA MET A 150 12.01 -20.27 -10.19
C MET A 150 11.41 -19.75 -8.88
N ARG A 151 12.27 -19.58 -7.88
CA ARG A 151 11.92 -19.01 -6.59
C ARG A 151 12.90 -17.88 -6.26
N ALA A 152 12.40 -16.83 -5.62
CA ALA A 152 13.20 -15.73 -5.11
C ALA A 152 13.19 -15.71 -3.58
N VAL A 153 14.28 -15.24 -2.98
CA VAL A 153 14.36 -14.98 -1.54
C VAL A 153 14.07 -13.50 -1.31
N HIS A 154 13.10 -13.22 -0.45
CA HIS A 154 12.72 -11.88 -0.05
C HIS A 154 13.16 -11.66 1.41
N SER A 155 13.72 -10.50 1.71
CA SER A 155 14.20 -10.16 3.06
C SER A 155 14.05 -8.67 3.32
N ASN A 156 13.72 -8.30 4.56
CA ASN A 156 13.67 -6.92 5.02
C ASN A 156 15.06 -6.35 5.41
N ALA A 157 16.11 -7.18 5.47
CA ALA A 157 17.42 -6.79 5.99
C ALA A 157 18.12 -5.69 5.18
N HIS A 158 17.91 -5.65 3.86
CA HIS A 158 18.49 -4.64 2.99
C HIS A 158 17.87 -3.23 3.18
N VAL A 159 16.70 -3.14 3.82
CA VAL A 159 16.00 -1.88 4.10
C VAL A 159 16.16 -1.49 5.57
N PHE A 160 15.84 -2.41 6.49
CA PHE A 160 15.72 -2.15 7.92
C PHE A 160 16.86 -2.72 8.77
N GLY A 161 17.75 -3.52 8.19
CA GLY A 161 18.87 -4.12 8.92
C GLY A 161 19.98 -3.14 9.26
N ALA A 162 20.98 -3.63 10.01
CA ALA A 162 22.12 -2.83 10.47
C ALA A 162 22.92 -2.15 9.35
N ALA A 163 22.94 -2.75 8.15
CA ALA A 163 23.52 -2.18 6.94
C ALA A 163 22.45 -1.77 5.90
N GLY A 164 21.19 -1.65 6.33
CA GLY A 164 20.06 -1.36 5.47
C GLY A 164 19.95 0.12 5.09
N ALA A 165 19.23 0.39 4.00
CA ALA A 165 19.13 1.72 3.39
C ALA A 165 18.72 2.85 4.34
N TYR A 166 17.85 2.58 5.33
CA TYR A 166 17.40 3.62 6.26
C TYR A 166 18.34 3.85 7.45
N LYS A 167 19.19 2.89 7.80
CA LYS A 167 20.03 3.02 9.00
C LYS A 167 21.06 4.14 8.89
N SER A 168 21.53 4.41 7.67
CA SER A 168 22.48 5.48 7.36
C SER A 168 21.82 6.77 6.84
N SER A 169 20.50 6.90 6.96
CA SER A 169 19.77 8.09 6.49
C SER A 169 19.19 8.92 7.62
N ASP A 170 18.62 10.07 7.26
CA ASP A 170 17.85 10.93 8.17
C ASP A 170 16.46 10.37 8.54
N GLN A 171 16.18 9.12 8.14
CA GLN A 171 15.00 8.35 8.57
C GLN A 171 15.34 7.33 9.67
N ALA A 172 16.60 7.17 10.05
CA ALA A 172 17.03 6.07 10.93
C ALA A 172 16.28 5.99 12.27
N SER A 173 15.91 7.12 12.86
CA SER A 173 15.18 7.18 14.14
C SER A 173 13.65 7.08 13.99
N GLY A 174 13.13 7.05 12.76
CA GLY A 174 11.69 7.02 12.48
C GLY A 174 11.08 5.62 12.50
N PHE A 175 11.90 4.57 12.52
CA PHE A 175 11.46 3.19 12.46
C PHE A 175 11.67 2.45 13.80
N LYS A 176 10.86 1.41 14.02
CA LYS A 176 10.94 0.48 15.16
C LYS A 176 11.24 -0.93 14.64
N GLY A 177 11.31 -1.92 15.55
CA GLY A 177 11.35 -3.33 15.16
C GLY A 177 12.68 -3.80 14.57
N GLU A 178 13.79 -3.13 14.88
CA GLU A 178 15.14 -3.54 14.42
C GLU A 178 15.49 -4.98 14.85
N ASN A 179 14.93 -5.44 15.96
CA ASN A 179 15.06 -6.80 16.47
C ASN A 179 14.27 -7.86 15.67
N LEU A 180 13.37 -7.43 14.78
CA LEU A 180 12.54 -8.29 13.92
C LEU A 180 13.11 -8.41 12.50
N VAL A 181 14.28 -7.81 12.25
CA VAL A 181 14.96 -7.93 10.96
C VAL A 181 15.40 -9.37 10.74
N GLY A 182 15.12 -9.90 9.55
CA GLY A 182 15.39 -11.28 9.18
C GLY A 182 14.30 -12.26 9.62
N GLU A 183 13.32 -11.82 10.42
CA GLU A 183 12.11 -12.58 10.69
C GLU A 183 11.14 -12.40 9.51
N ALA A 184 10.68 -13.54 9.00
CA ALA A 184 9.72 -13.70 7.91
C ALA A 184 8.46 -14.42 8.45
#